data_AF-A0A2H0DRC7-F1
#
_entry.id   AF-A0A2H0DRC7-F1
#
_cell.length_a   1.000
_cell.length_b   1.000
_cell.length_c   1.000
_cell.angle_alpha   90.00
_cell.angle_beta   90.00
_cell.angle_gamma   90.00
#
_symmetry.space_group_name_H-M   'P 1'
#
loop_
_entity.id
_entity.type
_entity.pdbx_description
1 polymer ?
#
loop_
_entity_poly.entity_id
_entity_poly.type
_entity_poly.pdbx_seq_one_letter_code
_entity_poly.pdbx_strand_id
1 'polypeptide(L)'
;MIKRGETLAPVTIKDPGDAVLVCYCFEHSRGDLRRDIVKTGTTDIPEEIRAQVKAGHCDCERKNPQGACCLGNVAGAIKKIQEEVKSHA
;
A
#
# COMPACT_ATOMS: atom_id res chain seq x y z
N MET A 1 3.50 7.82 -22.14
CA MET A 1 3.45 7.77 -20.67
C MET A 1 2.05 7.34 -20.27
N ILE A 2 1.90 6.24 -19.53
CA ILE A 2 0.58 5.73 -19.09
C ILE A 2 0.01 6.57 -17.94
N LYS A 3 -1.24 7.01 -18.06
CA LYS A 3 -1.98 7.84 -17.09
C LYS A 3 -3.03 7.01 -16.31
N ARG A 4 -3.61 7.62 -15.27
CA ARG A 4 -4.77 7.03 -14.58
C ARG A 4 -5.93 6.85 -15.55
N GLY A 5 -6.62 5.72 -15.47
CA GLY A 5 -7.74 5.37 -16.35
C GLY A 5 -7.31 4.66 -17.65
N GLU A 6 -6.01 4.63 -17.95
CA GLU A 6 -5.46 3.89 -19.10
C GLU A 6 -5.02 2.46 -18.73
N THR A 7 -5.19 2.07 -17.46
CA THR A 7 -4.98 0.71 -16.96
C THR A 7 -6.32 0.05 -16.68
N LEU A 8 -6.40 -1.29 -16.84
CA LEU A 8 -7.63 -2.06 -16.60
C LEU A 8 -8.15 -1.94 -15.15
N ALA A 9 -7.24 -1.66 -14.20
CA ALA A 9 -7.56 -1.42 -12.80
C ALA A 9 -6.70 -0.27 -12.25
N PRO A 10 -7.14 0.41 -11.17
CA PRO A 10 -6.31 1.37 -10.45
C PRO A 10 -5.02 0.72 -9.94
N VAL A 11 -3.90 1.42 -10.05
CA VAL A 11 -2.60 0.93 -9.61
C VAL A 11 -1.92 1.93 -8.69
N THR A 12 -1.21 1.42 -7.69
CA THR A 12 -0.59 2.16 -6.58
C THR A 12 0.27 3.35 -7.02
N ILE A 13 0.96 3.21 -8.15
CA ILE A 13 1.90 4.23 -8.67
C ILE A 13 1.16 5.43 -9.28
N LYS A 14 -0.09 5.24 -9.73
CA LYS A 14 -0.86 6.23 -10.50
C LYS A 14 -2.10 6.75 -9.77
N ASP A 15 -2.55 6.00 -8.77
CA ASP A 15 -3.76 6.29 -8.01
C ASP A 15 -3.46 6.29 -6.49
N PRO A 16 -3.54 7.44 -5.79
CA PRO A 16 -3.36 7.55 -4.36
C PRO A 16 -4.65 7.32 -3.57
N GLY A 17 -5.75 6.89 -4.22
CA GLY A 17 -7.03 6.67 -3.57
C GLY A 17 -7.01 5.53 -2.55
N ASP A 18 -7.95 5.56 -1.62
CA ASP A 18 -8.00 4.65 -0.48
C ASP A 18 -8.33 3.21 -0.86
N ALA A 19 -9.16 3.03 -1.89
CA ALA A 19 -9.49 1.71 -2.42
C ALA A 19 -8.33 1.05 -3.20
N VAL A 20 -7.21 1.75 -3.41
CA VAL A 20 -6.09 1.24 -4.21
C VAL A 20 -5.19 0.38 -3.33
N LEU A 21 -4.86 -0.82 -3.83
CA LEU A 21 -3.95 -1.74 -3.15
C LEU A 21 -2.55 -1.12 -3.02
N VAL A 22 -1.94 -1.32 -1.86
CA VAL A 22 -0.52 -1.08 -1.61
C VAL A 22 0.26 -2.39 -1.57
N CYS A 23 -0.43 -3.51 -1.26
CA CYS A 23 0.07 -4.88 -1.36
C CYS A 23 -0.93 -5.75 -2.15
N TYR A 24 -0.53 -6.20 -3.34
CA TYR A 24 -1.37 -7.04 -4.19
C TYR A 24 -1.35 -8.52 -3.77
N CYS A 25 -0.34 -8.95 -3.01
CA CYS A 25 -0.23 -10.34 -2.57
C CYS A 25 -1.29 -10.67 -1.52
N PHE A 26 -1.47 -9.78 -0.55
CA PHE A 26 -2.32 -9.95 0.63
C PHE A 26 -3.47 -8.93 0.68
N GLU A 27 -3.73 -8.26 -0.44
CA GLU A 27 -4.89 -7.39 -0.66
C GLU A 27 -5.07 -6.23 0.33
N HIS A 28 -3.97 -5.74 0.92
CA HIS A 28 -4.01 -4.51 1.72
C HIS A 28 -4.11 -3.27 0.83
N SER A 29 -5.07 -2.41 1.17
CA SER A 29 -5.35 -1.13 0.55
C SER A 29 -4.73 0.05 1.32
N ARG A 30 -4.63 1.21 0.65
CA ARG A 30 -4.24 2.45 1.31
C ARG A 30 -5.24 2.85 2.41
N GLY A 31 -6.52 2.56 2.20
CA GLY A 31 -7.59 2.78 3.16
C GLY A 31 -7.40 1.97 4.44
N ASP A 32 -6.88 0.74 4.36
CA ASP A 32 -6.57 -0.08 5.55
C ASP A 32 -5.53 0.61 6.43
N LEU A 33 -4.40 1.03 5.82
CA LEU A 33 -3.36 1.78 6.51
C LEU A 33 -3.91 3.07 7.14
N ARG A 34 -4.76 3.81 6.41
CA ARG A 34 -5.29 5.07 6.92
C ARG A 34 -6.25 4.87 8.08
N ARG A 35 -7.13 3.87 8.01
CA ARG A 35 -8.04 3.55 9.13
C ARG A 35 -7.25 3.23 10.40
N ASP A 36 -6.20 2.41 10.28
CA ASP A 36 -5.34 2.07 11.43
C ASP A 36 -4.67 3.31 12.00
N ILE A 37 -3.98 4.09 11.17
CA ILE A 37 -3.23 5.28 11.60
C ILE A 37 -4.14 6.34 12.22
N VAL A 38 -5.33 6.58 11.65
CA VAL A 38 -6.30 7.53 12.22
C VAL A 38 -6.82 7.05 13.57
N LYS A 39 -7.03 5.73 13.73
CA LYS A 39 -7.62 5.16 14.96
C LYS A 39 -6.61 4.98 16.09
N THR A 40 -5.37 4.60 15.79
CA THR A 40 -4.37 4.16 16.79
C THR A 40 -3.06 4.95 16.72
N GLY A 41 -2.86 5.77 15.69
CA GLY A 41 -1.60 6.47 15.41
C GLY A 41 -0.57 5.64 14.64
N THR A 42 -0.79 4.33 14.46
CA THR A 42 0.14 3.40 13.81
C THR A 42 -0.60 2.29 13.05
N THR A 43 0.13 1.37 12.41
CA THR A 43 -0.42 0.17 11.75
C THR A 43 0.61 -0.96 11.80
N ASP A 44 0.15 -2.20 12.01
CA ASP A 44 0.99 -3.41 12.05
C ASP A 44 1.00 -4.16 10.70
N ILE A 45 0.28 -3.65 9.69
CA ILE A 45 0.22 -4.24 8.34
C ILE A 45 1.63 -4.47 7.73
N PRO A 46 2.62 -3.57 7.85
CA PRO A 46 3.97 -3.83 7.34
C PRO A 46 4.62 -5.06 7.96
N GLU A 47 4.41 -5.29 9.26
CA GLU A 47 4.93 -6.40 10.03
C GLU A 47 4.28 -7.72 9.60
N GLU A 48 2.96 -7.72 9.41
CA GLU A 48 2.21 -8.85 8.84
C GLU A 48 2.72 -9.21 7.44
N ILE A 49 2.89 -8.22 6.56
CA ILE A 49 3.42 -8.42 5.20
C ILE A 49 4.85 -9.00 5.27
N ARG A 50 5.73 -8.47 6.13
CA ARG A 50 7.10 -8.98 6.28
C ARG A 50 7.12 -10.44 6.71
N ALA A 51 6.24 -10.85 7.62
CA ALA A 51 6.14 -12.24 8.04
C ALA A 51 5.75 -13.16 6.87
N GLN A 52 4.76 -12.76 6.07
CA GLN A 52 4.31 -13.53 4.91
C GLN A 52 5.35 -13.57 3.77
N VAL A 53 6.06 -12.46 3.53
CA VAL A 53 7.17 -12.41 2.56
C VAL A 53 8.29 -13.36 3.00
N LYS A 54 8.66 -13.35 4.29
CA LYS A 54 9.68 -14.27 4.84
C LYS A 54 9.26 -15.73 4.75
N ALA A 55 7.97 -16.01 4.87
CA ALA A 55 7.40 -17.34 4.66
C ALA A 55 7.32 -17.77 3.17
N GLY A 56 7.71 -16.91 2.22
CA GLY A 56 7.69 -17.23 0.79
C GLY A 56 6.30 -17.22 0.17
N HIS A 57 5.30 -16.60 0.82
CA HIS A 57 3.92 -16.58 0.36
C HIS A 57 3.59 -15.45 -0.63
N CYS A 58 4.59 -14.66 -1.04
CA CYS A 58 4.41 -13.53 -1.94
C CYS A 58 4.86 -13.84 -3.36
N ASP A 59 4.24 -13.16 -4.33
CA ASP A 59 4.56 -13.23 -5.75
C ASP A 59 4.59 -11.80 -6.32
N CYS A 60 5.44 -10.94 -5.73
CA CYS A 60 5.44 -9.51 -6.02
C CYS A 60 5.85 -9.20 -7.46
N GLU A 61 6.80 -9.96 -8.03
CA GLU A 61 7.28 -9.76 -9.40
C GLU A 61 6.15 -9.89 -10.43
N ARG A 62 5.20 -10.81 -10.19
CA ARG A 62 4.05 -11.00 -11.07
C ARG A 62 2.83 -10.16 -10.65
N LYS A 63 2.52 -10.08 -9.35
CA LYS A 63 1.26 -9.46 -8.86
C LYS A 63 1.35 -7.94 -8.68
N ASN A 64 2.51 -7.40 -8.29
CA ASN A 64 2.66 -5.95 -8.07
C ASN A 64 3.00 -5.28 -9.41
N PRO A 65 2.20 -4.32 -9.92
CA PRO A 65 2.51 -3.60 -11.16
C PRO A 65 3.88 -2.89 -11.18
N GLN A 66 4.49 -2.66 -10.01
CA GLN A 66 5.86 -2.14 -9.91
C GLN A 66 6.94 -3.18 -10.26
N GLY A 67 6.61 -4.48 -10.27
CA GLY A 67 7.57 -5.57 -10.47
C GLY A 67 8.54 -5.77 -9.31
N ALA A 68 8.27 -5.19 -8.13
CA ALA A 68 9.13 -5.24 -6.96
C ALA A 68 8.33 -5.44 -5.67
N CYS A 69 9.02 -5.68 -4.55
CA CYS A 69 8.37 -5.89 -3.26
C CYS A 69 7.45 -4.73 -2.86
N CYS A 70 6.22 -5.05 -2.46
CA CYS A 70 5.21 -4.05 -2.07
C CYS A 70 5.55 -3.24 -0.83
N LEU A 71 6.50 -3.69 0.01
CA LEU A 71 6.88 -2.98 1.24
C LEU A 71 7.35 -1.54 0.99
N GLY A 72 7.94 -1.26 -0.17
CA GLY A 72 8.26 0.12 -0.58
C GLY A 72 7.00 0.99 -0.78
N ASN A 73 5.97 0.43 -1.42
CA ASN A 73 4.68 1.10 -1.59
C ASN A 73 3.99 1.35 -0.25
N VAL A 74 4.01 0.35 0.63
CA VAL A 74 3.42 0.41 1.98
C VAL A 74 4.10 1.49 2.81
N ALA A 75 5.44 1.49 2.89
CA ALA A 75 6.18 2.49 3.64
C ALA A 75 5.94 3.92 3.10
N GLY A 76 5.93 4.08 1.78
CA GLY A 76 5.61 5.36 1.14
C GLY A 76 4.17 5.81 1.40
N ALA A 77 3.22 4.89 1.52
CA ALA A 77 1.84 5.21 1.87
C ALA A 77 1.67 5.64 3.32
N ILE A 78 2.27 4.91 4.27
CA ILE A 78 2.26 5.25 5.69
C ILE A 78 2.81 6.66 5.91
N LYS A 79 3.98 6.97 5.33
CA LYS A 79 4.60 8.29 5.45
C LYS A 79 3.66 9.41 5.02
N LYS A 80 3.05 9.28 3.84
CA LYS A 80 2.09 10.28 3.31
C LYS A 80 0.86 10.43 4.21
N ILE A 81 0.29 9.31 4.67
CA ILE A 81 -0.88 9.33 5.56
C ILE A 81 -0.53 10.03 6.88
N GLN A 82 0.63 9.75 7.46
CA GLN A 82 1.06 10.41 8.70
C GLN A 82 1.27 11.93 8.50
N GLU A 83 1.80 12.35 7.36
CA GLU A 83 1.92 13.78 6.99
C GLU A 83 0.53 14.43 6.80
N GLU A 84 -0.41 13.73 6.18
CA GLU A 84 -1.80 14.17 6.03
C GLU A 84 -2.51 14.29 7.39
N VAL A 85 -2.41 13.29 8.26
CA VAL A 85 -3.04 13.30 9.59
C VAL A 85 -2.47 14.41 10.47
N LYS A 86 -1.15 14.65 10.44
CA LYS A 86 -0.51 15.74 11.20
C LYS A 86 -0.90 17.13 10.71
N SER A 87 -1.19 17.29 9.42
CA SER A 87 -1.61 18.59 8.87
C SER A 87 -3.07 18.94 9.15
N HIS A 88 -3.86 17.98 9.65
CA HIS A 88 -5.26 18.15 10.02
C HIS A 88 -5.51 18.05 11.54
N ALA A 89 -4.43 17.97 12.33
CA ALA A 89 -4.45 18.02 13.80
C ALA A 89 -4.08 19.42 14.29
#